data_AF-A0A371YIJ3-F1
#
_entry.id   AF-A0A371YIJ3-F1
#
_cell.length_a   1.000
_cell.length_b   1.000
_cell.length_c   1.000
_cell.angle_alpha   90.00
_cell.angle_beta   90.00
_cell.angle_gamma   90.00
#
_symmetry.space_group_name_H-M   'P 1'
#
loop_
_entity.id
_entity.type
_entity.pdbx_description
1 polymer ?
#
loop_
_entity_poly.entity_id
_entity_poly.type
_entity_poly.pdbx_seq_one_letter_code
_entity_poly.pdbx_strand_id
1 'polypeptide(L)'
;RIGKIGIIGVGNTTAGNIIIRRDSTDLHVDSMEANANFKTLIGVQANNTRLYGVLRDTDYDGLGYAISIANTCDTFIYDMKASRGRTELDGRHGSNVFVYNSKFKRAGTHWGNNYNFINCNIESISWSGRDLNIEGGTVHSGVTNRTDICLSTGRFYANNVTTHGIVFLASSGVVPADFYASPRRFFDEVIIQNLRCTNNMQTIYGFGINPLADLKAPSHIVIDTIYAPNSTRLALTVMPLDNAIAFSTMQTYRAENIRHGGVCRIIGRGFNKYNSNFGYDVYINNCGRIEIQADSNYFQNLDANKLKVVSARQVNTKIALGQWIFTDCKFKKDTSISTVLFNTASPKGFQNCEYDGDMTGINALGPVLFSLNCRATVGSSNYPTPLKAGYLNPVYFIDESLEPPTPT
;
A
#
# COMPACT_ATOMS: atom_id res chain seq x y z
N ARG A 1 -40.01 -7.09 -7.93
CA ARG A 1 -39.64 -7.21 -6.50
C ARG A 1 -40.15 -8.55 -5.98
N ILE A 2 -39.28 -9.32 -5.35
CA ILE A 2 -39.59 -10.60 -4.73
C ILE A 2 -39.52 -10.40 -3.22
N GLY A 3 -40.49 -10.95 -2.48
CA GLY A 3 -40.56 -10.86 -1.02
C GLY A 3 -39.46 -11.67 -0.33
N LYS A 4 -39.77 -12.24 0.84
CA LYS A 4 -38.85 -13.16 1.53
C LYS A 4 -38.78 -14.50 0.79
N ILE A 5 -37.57 -14.97 0.50
CA ILE A 5 -37.30 -16.25 -0.14
C ILE A 5 -36.55 -17.13 0.86
N GLY A 6 -37.20 -18.17 1.37
CA GLY A 6 -36.50 -19.23 2.10
C GLY A 6 -36.02 -20.29 1.12
N ILE A 7 -34.72 -20.60 1.11
CA ILE A 7 -34.22 -21.75 0.34
C ILE A 7 -33.96 -22.89 1.31
N ILE A 8 -34.77 -23.94 1.18
CA ILE A 8 -34.70 -25.14 2.03
C ILE A 8 -33.90 -26.19 1.29
N GLY A 9 -32.80 -26.64 1.91
CA GLY A 9 -31.97 -27.73 1.40
C GLY A 9 -32.05 -28.96 2.29
N VAL A 10 -31.91 -30.14 1.68
CA VAL A 10 -31.80 -31.43 2.40
C VAL A 10 -30.49 -32.10 1.98
N GLY A 11 -29.65 -32.48 2.94
CA GLY A 11 -28.35 -33.14 2.71
C GLY A 11 -27.14 -32.20 2.69
N ASN A 12 -25.95 -32.76 2.43
CA ASN A 12 -24.65 -32.07 2.55
C ASN A 12 -24.36 -31.07 1.41
N THR A 13 -25.15 -31.09 0.33
CA THR A 13 -25.03 -30.20 -0.81
C THR A 13 -26.41 -29.86 -1.34
N THR A 14 -26.76 -28.58 -1.43
CA THR A 14 -28.00 -28.15 -2.10
C THR A 14 -27.67 -27.17 -3.21
N ALA A 15 -28.22 -27.43 -4.40
CA ALA A 15 -27.99 -26.67 -5.63
C ALA A 15 -29.08 -25.62 -5.91
N GLY A 16 -29.96 -25.33 -4.95
CA GLY A 16 -31.01 -24.33 -5.12
C GLY A 16 -30.43 -22.91 -5.15
N ASN A 17 -30.54 -22.23 -6.28
CA ASN A 17 -30.11 -20.85 -6.45
C ASN A 17 -31.06 -20.09 -7.38
N ILE A 18 -31.10 -18.77 -7.23
CA ILE A 18 -31.66 -17.90 -8.27
C ILE A 18 -30.56 -17.66 -9.30
N ILE A 19 -30.80 -18.05 -10.54
CA ILE A 19 -29.90 -17.76 -11.66
C ILE A 19 -30.54 -16.69 -12.53
N ILE A 20 -29.86 -15.56 -12.67
CA ILE A 20 -30.26 -14.48 -13.56
C ILE A 20 -29.54 -14.69 -14.89
N ARG A 21 -30.29 -15.06 -15.94
CA ARG A 21 -29.78 -15.28 -17.31
C ARG A 21 -30.30 -14.30 -18.34
N ARG A 22 -31.11 -13.33 -17.92
CA ARG A 22 -31.68 -12.30 -18.78
C ARG A 22 -30.99 -10.98 -18.53
N ASP A 23 -30.49 -10.36 -19.59
CA ASP A 23 -29.88 -9.04 -19.52
C ASP A 23 -30.88 -7.97 -19.05
N SER A 24 -30.36 -6.90 -18.47
CA SER A 24 -31.17 -5.75 -18.00
C SER A 24 -32.23 -6.17 -16.96
N THR A 25 -31.81 -7.01 -16.01
CA THR A 25 -32.67 -7.49 -14.92
C THR A 25 -32.45 -6.67 -13.65
N ASP A 26 -33.54 -6.18 -13.09
CA ASP A 26 -33.55 -5.57 -11.75
C ASP A 26 -34.15 -6.58 -10.75
N LEU A 27 -33.30 -7.19 -9.94
CA LEU A 27 -33.70 -8.14 -8.91
C LEU A 27 -33.68 -7.47 -7.54
N HIS A 28 -34.88 -7.30 -6.97
CA HIS A 28 -35.07 -6.90 -5.58
C HIS A 28 -35.53 -8.11 -4.78
N VAL A 29 -34.75 -8.51 -3.78
CA VAL A 29 -35.11 -9.57 -2.82
C VAL A 29 -35.13 -8.97 -1.43
N ASP A 30 -36.29 -9.00 -0.74
CA ASP A 30 -36.37 -8.42 0.61
C ASP A 30 -35.42 -9.15 1.59
N SER A 31 -35.46 -10.48 1.60
CA SER A 31 -34.41 -11.30 2.24
C SER A 31 -34.35 -12.71 1.66
N MET A 32 -33.16 -13.29 1.65
CA MET A 32 -32.90 -14.68 1.32
C MET A 32 -32.02 -15.33 2.38
N GLU A 33 -32.49 -16.44 2.94
CA GLU A 33 -31.80 -17.18 3.99
C GLU A 33 -31.79 -18.67 3.63
N ALA A 34 -30.67 -19.33 3.89
CA ALA A 34 -30.50 -20.76 3.67
C ALA A 34 -30.36 -21.49 5.01
N ASN A 35 -30.97 -22.66 5.13
CA ASN A 35 -30.92 -23.48 6.34
C ASN A 35 -29.88 -24.63 6.26
N ALA A 36 -29.11 -24.69 5.18
CA ALA A 36 -28.14 -25.74 4.88
C ALA A 36 -26.90 -25.17 4.15
N ASN A 37 -25.91 -26.00 3.85
CA ASN A 37 -24.69 -25.57 3.16
C ASN A 37 -24.95 -25.36 1.65
N PHE A 38 -25.35 -24.16 1.25
CA PHE A 38 -25.59 -23.80 -0.15
C PHE A 38 -24.33 -23.32 -0.87
N LYS A 39 -24.16 -23.75 -2.12
CA LYS A 39 -23.01 -23.35 -2.96
C LYS A 39 -23.08 -21.89 -3.39
N THR A 40 -24.25 -21.40 -3.78
CA THR A 40 -24.49 -20.01 -4.21
C THR A 40 -25.96 -19.66 -4.03
N LEU A 41 -26.31 -18.48 -3.51
CA LEU A 41 -27.70 -18.03 -3.45
C LEU A 41 -28.16 -17.34 -4.75
N ILE A 42 -27.39 -16.35 -5.21
CA ILE A 42 -27.66 -15.62 -6.46
C ILE A 42 -26.49 -15.81 -7.42
N GLY A 43 -26.75 -16.45 -8.56
CA GLY A 43 -25.83 -16.52 -9.69
C GLY A 43 -26.21 -15.51 -10.76
N VAL A 44 -25.31 -14.57 -11.05
CA VAL A 44 -25.48 -13.60 -12.15
C VAL A 44 -24.76 -14.15 -13.38
N GLN A 45 -25.54 -14.45 -14.42
CA GLN A 45 -25.10 -14.96 -15.73
C GLN A 45 -25.66 -14.10 -16.88
N ALA A 46 -26.01 -12.85 -16.57
CA ALA A 46 -26.51 -11.85 -17.51
C ALA A 46 -25.86 -10.49 -17.28
N ASN A 47 -25.92 -9.64 -18.30
CA ASN A 47 -25.36 -8.30 -18.30
C ASN A 47 -26.34 -7.23 -17.82
N ASN A 48 -25.85 -6.06 -17.42
CA ASN A 48 -26.68 -4.93 -16.96
C ASN A 48 -27.67 -5.35 -15.84
N THR A 49 -27.18 -6.10 -14.85
CA THR A 49 -28.02 -6.62 -13.77
C THR A 49 -27.94 -5.72 -12.55
N ARG A 50 -29.08 -5.35 -11.95
CA ARG A 50 -29.14 -4.61 -10.68
C ARG A 50 -29.64 -5.52 -9.57
N LEU A 51 -28.93 -5.55 -8.45
CA LEU A 51 -29.24 -6.39 -7.29
C LEU A 51 -29.48 -5.55 -6.05
N TYR A 52 -30.54 -5.89 -5.31
CA TYR A 52 -30.91 -5.27 -4.03
C TYR A 52 -31.36 -6.35 -3.05
N GLY A 53 -30.99 -6.24 -1.77
CA GLY A 53 -31.53 -7.14 -0.74
C GLY A 53 -30.63 -7.51 0.42
N VAL A 54 -31.09 -8.52 1.18
CA VAL A 54 -30.35 -9.10 2.30
C VAL A 54 -30.19 -10.60 2.06
N LEU A 55 -28.95 -11.11 2.10
CA LEU A 55 -28.62 -12.51 1.83
C LEU A 55 -27.89 -13.12 3.04
N ARG A 56 -28.23 -14.33 3.47
CA ARG A 56 -27.59 -14.94 4.64
C ARG A 56 -27.36 -16.43 4.49
N ASP A 57 -26.43 -16.93 5.30
CA ASP A 57 -26.21 -18.36 5.57
C ASP A 57 -25.77 -19.15 4.31
N THR A 58 -24.56 -18.87 3.82
CA THR A 58 -23.97 -19.47 2.61
C THR A 58 -22.62 -20.14 2.88
N ASP A 59 -22.51 -20.89 3.96
CA ASP A 59 -21.22 -21.36 4.49
C ASP A 59 -20.81 -22.76 3.97
N TYR A 60 -20.91 -22.99 2.66
CA TYR A 60 -20.49 -24.26 2.05
C TYR A 60 -18.98 -24.32 1.80
N ASP A 61 -18.31 -25.37 2.27
CA ASP A 61 -16.86 -25.54 2.08
C ASP A 61 -16.45 -25.62 0.60
N GLY A 62 -15.38 -24.89 0.24
CA GLY A 62 -14.88 -24.82 -1.15
C GLY A 62 -15.72 -23.96 -2.11
N LEU A 63 -17.03 -23.81 -1.89
CA LEU A 63 -17.92 -22.83 -2.56
C LEU A 63 -18.58 -21.92 -1.50
N GLY A 64 -19.87 -21.60 -1.53
CA GLY A 64 -20.50 -20.82 -0.46
C GLY A 64 -20.56 -19.31 -0.71
N TYR A 65 -21.19 -18.94 -1.82
CA TYR A 65 -21.33 -17.55 -2.24
C TYR A 65 -22.73 -16.99 -1.98
N ALA A 66 -22.84 -15.78 -1.42
CA ALA A 66 -24.15 -15.12 -1.44
C ALA A 66 -24.45 -14.64 -2.87
N ILE A 67 -23.46 -14.04 -3.52
CA ILE A 67 -23.53 -13.59 -4.90
C ILE A 67 -22.32 -14.12 -5.65
N SER A 68 -22.58 -14.80 -6.77
CA SER A 68 -21.56 -15.22 -7.72
C SER A 68 -21.80 -14.51 -9.05
N ILE A 69 -20.82 -13.74 -9.51
CA ILE A 69 -20.87 -13.05 -10.81
C ILE A 69 -20.04 -13.87 -11.79
N ALA A 70 -20.67 -14.54 -12.75
CA ALA A 70 -20.03 -15.57 -13.58
C ALA A 70 -20.05 -15.21 -15.06
N ASN A 71 -18.89 -14.80 -15.62
CA ASN A 71 -18.72 -14.47 -17.04
C ASN A 71 -19.70 -13.40 -17.57
N THR A 72 -19.92 -12.33 -16.80
CA THR A 72 -20.86 -11.25 -17.18
C THR A 72 -20.23 -9.87 -17.02
N CYS A 73 -20.85 -8.86 -17.62
CA CYS A 73 -20.49 -7.47 -17.42
C CYS A 73 -21.61 -6.61 -16.82
N ASP A 74 -21.23 -5.44 -16.31
CA ASP A 74 -22.15 -4.37 -15.91
C ASP A 74 -23.14 -4.84 -14.85
N THR A 75 -22.61 -5.33 -13.73
CA THR A 75 -23.43 -5.73 -12.57
C THR A 75 -23.37 -4.65 -11.51
N PHE A 76 -24.53 -4.21 -11.05
CA PHE A 76 -24.68 -3.16 -10.04
C PHE A 76 -25.36 -3.73 -8.80
N ILE A 77 -24.75 -3.54 -7.63
CA ILE A 77 -25.23 -4.08 -6.35
C ILE A 77 -25.44 -2.90 -5.40
N TYR A 78 -26.65 -2.74 -4.87
CA TYR A 78 -27.02 -1.58 -4.05
C TYR A 78 -27.58 -2.01 -2.70
N ASP A 79 -27.12 -1.34 -1.64
CA ASP A 79 -27.62 -1.47 -0.27
C ASP A 79 -27.68 -2.94 0.22
N MET A 80 -26.84 -3.79 -0.36
CA MET A 80 -26.93 -5.22 -0.14
C MET A 80 -26.19 -5.61 1.12
N LYS A 81 -26.82 -6.43 1.95
CA LYS A 81 -26.21 -6.94 3.18
C LYS A 81 -26.10 -8.44 3.07
N ALA A 82 -24.89 -8.97 3.10
CA ALA A 82 -24.69 -10.40 3.19
C ALA A 82 -23.85 -10.80 4.41
N SER A 83 -24.22 -11.92 5.02
CA SER A 83 -23.59 -12.39 6.26
C SER A 83 -23.62 -13.90 6.38
N ARG A 84 -22.67 -14.46 7.14
CA ARG A 84 -22.52 -15.91 7.35
C ARG A 84 -22.34 -16.68 6.03
N GLY A 85 -21.65 -16.08 5.07
CA GLY A 85 -21.13 -16.81 3.91
C GLY A 85 -19.67 -17.18 4.09
N ARG A 86 -19.21 -18.17 3.31
CA ARG A 86 -17.78 -18.36 3.12
C ARG A 86 -17.19 -17.17 2.37
N THR A 87 -17.88 -16.68 1.34
CA THR A 87 -17.57 -15.42 0.64
C THR A 87 -18.85 -14.78 0.13
N GLU A 88 -19.24 -13.63 0.67
CA GLU A 88 -20.52 -13.00 0.33
C GLU A 88 -20.60 -12.53 -1.12
N LEU A 89 -19.51 -12.02 -1.68
CA LEU A 89 -19.42 -11.65 -3.09
C LEU A 89 -18.15 -12.24 -3.69
N ASP A 90 -18.28 -13.15 -4.65
CA ASP A 90 -17.17 -13.65 -5.45
C ASP A 90 -17.44 -13.46 -6.94
N GLY A 91 -16.58 -12.71 -7.60
CA GLY A 91 -16.58 -12.59 -9.05
C GLY A 91 -15.81 -13.75 -9.69
N ARG A 92 -16.46 -14.64 -10.44
CA ARG A 92 -15.78 -15.60 -11.32
C ARG A 92 -15.78 -15.05 -12.74
N HIS A 93 -14.75 -14.28 -13.08
CA HIS A 93 -14.60 -13.63 -14.38
C HIS A 93 -15.65 -12.56 -14.74
N GLY A 94 -16.26 -11.90 -13.74
CA GLY A 94 -17.12 -10.74 -14.01
C GLY A 94 -16.30 -9.51 -14.44
N SER A 95 -16.89 -8.62 -15.22
CA SER A 95 -16.32 -7.32 -15.59
C SER A 95 -17.26 -6.16 -15.22
N ASN A 96 -16.74 -4.98 -14.92
CA ASN A 96 -17.55 -3.78 -14.62
C ASN A 96 -18.59 -4.05 -13.53
N VAL A 97 -18.11 -4.38 -12.33
CA VAL A 97 -18.98 -4.64 -11.18
C VAL A 97 -18.93 -3.46 -10.23
N PHE A 98 -20.09 -2.88 -9.94
CA PHE A 98 -20.21 -1.72 -9.08
C PHE A 98 -21.06 -2.07 -7.87
N VAL A 99 -20.51 -1.83 -6.68
CA VAL A 99 -21.13 -2.16 -5.41
C VAL A 99 -21.24 -0.89 -4.60
N TYR A 100 -22.46 -0.51 -4.22
CA TYR A 100 -22.78 0.73 -3.52
C TYR A 100 -23.39 0.45 -2.16
N ASN A 101 -22.95 1.18 -1.13
CA ASN A 101 -23.58 1.23 0.20
C ASN A 101 -23.83 -0.16 0.83
N SER A 102 -23.02 -1.14 0.47
CA SER A 102 -23.26 -2.56 0.81
C SER A 102 -22.40 -3.01 1.98
N LYS A 103 -22.84 -4.05 2.67
CA LYS A 103 -22.11 -4.66 3.80
C LYS A 103 -21.81 -6.13 3.55
N PHE A 104 -20.52 -6.48 3.56
CA PHE A 104 -20.04 -7.84 3.33
C PHE A 104 -18.98 -8.24 4.35
N LYS A 105 -18.94 -9.52 4.74
CA LYS A 105 -17.81 -10.03 5.52
C LYS A 105 -16.61 -10.29 4.61
N ARG A 106 -16.81 -10.94 3.49
CA ARG A 106 -15.76 -11.18 2.49
C ARG A 106 -16.28 -10.84 1.10
N ALA A 107 -15.51 -10.02 0.41
CA ALA A 107 -15.71 -9.75 -1.01
C ALA A 107 -14.45 -10.15 -1.77
N GLY A 108 -14.58 -10.45 -3.05
CA GLY A 108 -13.42 -10.83 -3.82
C GLY A 108 -13.75 -11.26 -5.22
N THR A 109 -12.72 -11.76 -5.89
CA THR A 109 -12.86 -12.28 -7.23
C THR A 109 -11.78 -13.28 -7.58
N HIS A 110 -12.16 -14.22 -8.43
CA HIS A 110 -11.35 -15.13 -9.22
C HIS A 110 -11.36 -14.65 -10.69
N TRP A 111 -10.40 -13.78 -11.04
CA TRP A 111 -10.20 -13.12 -12.35
C TRP A 111 -11.21 -12.04 -12.75
N GLY A 112 -11.63 -11.20 -11.81
CA GLY A 112 -12.54 -10.08 -12.07
C GLY A 112 -11.87 -8.95 -12.84
N ASN A 113 -12.65 -8.10 -13.50
CA ASN A 113 -12.15 -6.91 -14.18
C ASN A 113 -12.96 -5.67 -13.77
N ASN A 114 -12.30 -4.60 -13.35
CA ASN A 114 -12.93 -3.31 -13.03
C ASN A 114 -14.06 -3.43 -11.98
N TYR A 115 -13.69 -3.79 -10.74
CA TYR A 115 -14.66 -3.78 -9.63
C TYR A 115 -14.52 -2.49 -8.83
N ASN A 116 -15.66 -1.94 -8.43
CA ASN A 116 -15.77 -0.67 -7.73
C ASN A 116 -16.61 -0.88 -6.47
N PHE A 117 -16.02 -0.69 -5.30
CA PHE A 117 -16.70 -0.70 -4.00
C PHE A 117 -16.83 0.73 -3.50
N ILE A 118 -18.07 1.25 -3.47
CA ILE A 118 -18.35 2.66 -3.19
C ILE A 118 -19.19 2.76 -1.91
N ASN A 119 -18.65 3.41 -0.89
CA ASN A 119 -19.25 3.57 0.43
C ASN A 119 -19.66 2.23 1.09
N CYS A 120 -18.89 1.18 0.85
CA CYS A 120 -19.16 -0.15 1.39
C CYS A 120 -18.51 -0.36 2.76
N ASN A 121 -19.09 -1.24 3.57
CA ASN A 121 -18.47 -1.77 4.79
C ASN A 121 -18.10 -3.24 4.56
N ILE A 122 -16.81 -3.52 4.42
CA ILE A 122 -16.30 -4.84 4.05
C ILE A 122 -15.29 -5.31 5.08
N GLU A 123 -15.46 -6.52 5.62
CA GLU A 123 -14.49 -7.04 6.59
C GLU A 123 -13.15 -7.38 5.91
N SER A 124 -13.14 -8.13 4.81
CA SER A 124 -11.93 -8.34 4.00
C SER A 124 -12.19 -8.46 2.50
N ILE A 125 -11.19 -8.10 1.69
CA ILE A 125 -11.23 -8.25 0.23
C ILE A 125 -10.13 -9.22 -0.21
N SER A 126 -10.47 -10.22 -1.01
CA SER A 126 -9.53 -11.16 -1.63
C SER A 126 -9.57 -11.06 -3.15
N TRP A 127 -8.50 -10.56 -3.75
CA TRP A 127 -8.49 -10.08 -5.12
C TRP A 127 -7.58 -10.90 -6.03
N SER A 128 -8.05 -11.17 -7.24
CA SER A 128 -7.25 -11.61 -8.38
C SER A 128 -8.00 -11.24 -9.64
N GLY A 129 -7.36 -10.52 -10.54
CA GLY A 129 -8.04 -9.87 -11.65
C GLY A 129 -7.39 -8.56 -12.04
N ARG A 130 -8.10 -7.78 -12.84
CA ARG A 130 -7.65 -6.49 -13.35
C ARG A 130 -8.49 -5.37 -12.72
N ASP A 131 -7.86 -4.28 -12.30
CA ASP A 131 -8.51 -3.04 -11.86
C ASP A 131 -9.48 -3.20 -10.66
N LEU A 132 -9.05 -2.74 -9.48
CA LEU A 132 -9.86 -2.68 -8.25
C LEU A 132 -9.91 -1.24 -7.72
N ASN A 133 -11.12 -0.72 -7.55
CA ASN A 133 -11.42 0.58 -6.97
C ASN A 133 -12.20 0.43 -5.65
N ILE A 134 -11.77 1.15 -4.61
CA ILE A 134 -12.45 1.29 -3.33
C ILE A 134 -12.56 2.77 -3.00
N GLU A 135 -13.77 3.29 -2.95
CA GLU A 135 -14.03 4.71 -2.72
C GLU A 135 -14.99 4.90 -1.54
N GLY A 136 -14.53 5.55 -0.48
CA GLY A 136 -15.31 5.72 0.73
C GLY A 136 -15.45 4.43 1.55
N GLY A 137 -16.20 4.53 2.65
CA GLY A 137 -16.55 3.38 3.49
C GLY A 137 -15.42 2.82 4.35
N THR A 138 -15.56 1.56 4.73
CA THR A 138 -14.68 0.89 5.70
C THR A 138 -14.22 -0.47 5.18
N VAL A 139 -12.91 -0.72 5.22
CA VAL A 139 -12.31 -2.05 5.03
C VAL A 139 -11.65 -2.48 6.34
N HIS A 140 -12.26 -3.42 7.07
CA HIS A 140 -11.85 -3.71 8.44
C HIS A 140 -10.48 -4.37 8.54
N SER A 141 -10.25 -5.46 7.82
CA SER A 141 -8.99 -6.21 7.85
C SER A 141 -8.01 -5.72 6.79
N GLY A 142 -8.40 -5.69 5.52
CA GLY A 142 -7.54 -5.27 4.41
C GLY A 142 -7.90 -5.95 3.08
N VAL A 143 -7.06 -5.68 2.07
CA VAL A 143 -7.10 -6.24 0.74
C VAL A 143 -5.93 -7.20 0.57
N THR A 144 -6.22 -8.41 0.11
CA THR A 144 -5.21 -9.44 -0.12
C THR A 144 -5.27 -9.96 -1.54
N ASN A 145 -4.12 -10.08 -2.21
CA ASN A 145 -4.05 -10.82 -3.46
C ASN A 145 -4.16 -12.32 -3.15
N ARG A 146 -4.99 -13.05 -3.90
CA ARG A 146 -5.15 -14.49 -3.69
C ARG A 146 -3.90 -15.25 -4.13
N THR A 147 -3.41 -16.18 -3.30
CA THR A 147 -2.20 -16.98 -3.60
C THR A 147 -2.38 -18.04 -4.67
N ASP A 148 -3.58 -18.57 -4.83
CA ASP A 148 -3.92 -19.58 -5.83
C ASP A 148 -3.85 -19.02 -7.26
N ILE A 149 -4.13 -17.74 -7.46
CA ILE A 149 -4.03 -17.11 -8.78
C ILE A 149 -2.87 -16.13 -8.86
N CYS A 150 -2.69 -15.26 -7.86
CA CYS A 150 -1.64 -14.24 -7.78
C CYS A 150 -1.48 -13.38 -9.05
N LEU A 151 -2.58 -13.10 -9.73
CA LEU A 151 -2.60 -12.28 -10.93
C LEU A 151 -3.48 -11.07 -10.67
N SER A 152 -2.90 -10.02 -10.09
CA SER A 152 -3.54 -8.71 -9.95
C SER A 152 -2.90 -7.75 -10.95
N THR A 153 -3.63 -7.32 -11.98
CA THR A 153 -3.12 -6.45 -13.06
C THR A 153 -3.86 -5.12 -13.09
N GLY A 154 -3.35 -4.16 -13.86
CA GLY A 154 -3.93 -2.83 -13.93
C GLY A 154 -3.77 -2.07 -12.62
N ARG A 155 -4.79 -1.35 -12.20
CA ARG A 155 -4.72 -0.37 -11.10
C ARG A 155 -5.44 -0.85 -9.84
N PHE A 156 -4.78 -0.75 -8.70
CA PHE A 156 -5.43 -0.68 -7.40
C PHE A 156 -5.59 0.77 -7.00
N TYR A 157 -6.83 1.19 -6.72
CA TYR A 157 -7.15 2.52 -6.25
C TYR A 157 -7.99 2.44 -4.97
N ALA A 158 -7.54 3.11 -3.91
CA ALA A 158 -8.27 3.27 -2.67
C ALA A 158 -8.30 4.75 -2.27
N ASN A 159 -9.48 5.32 -2.06
CA ASN A 159 -9.66 6.72 -1.69
C ASN A 159 -10.73 6.91 -0.63
N ASN A 160 -10.48 7.78 0.36
CA ASN A 160 -11.40 8.10 1.45
C ASN A 160 -11.84 6.87 2.27
N VAL A 161 -10.94 5.90 2.45
CA VAL A 161 -11.24 4.62 3.13
C VAL A 161 -10.85 4.70 4.61
N THR A 162 -11.70 4.16 5.49
CA THR A 162 -11.31 3.86 6.87
C THR A 162 -10.91 2.39 7.00
N THR A 163 -9.82 2.11 7.72
CA THR A 163 -9.39 0.74 8.00
C THR A 163 -9.02 0.52 9.46
N HIS A 164 -9.28 -0.70 9.91
CA HIS A 164 -8.98 -1.18 11.26
C HIS A 164 -7.85 -2.22 11.27
N GLY A 165 -7.29 -2.52 10.10
CA GLY A 165 -6.33 -3.58 9.89
C GLY A 165 -4.94 -3.23 10.41
N ILE A 166 -4.11 -4.26 10.54
CA ILE A 166 -2.67 -4.11 10.76
C ILE A 166 -1.89 -3.98 9.44
N VAL A 167 -2.49 -4.41 8.33
CA VAL A 167 -1.92 -4.39 6.99
C VAL A 167 -3.05 -4.05 6.00
N PHE A 168 -2.86 -3.05 5.14
CA PHE A 168 -3.92 -2.63 4.22
C PHE A 168 -3.93 -3.39 2.88
N LEU A 169 -2.80 -3.45 2.14
CA LEU A 169 -2.68 -4.21 0.89
C LEU A 169 -1.49 -5.17 0.92
N ALA A 170 -1.76 -6.47 0.74
CA ALA A 170 -0.76 -7.53 0.88
C ALA A 170 -1.02 -8.77 0.00
N SER A 171 -0.08 -9.71 -0.01
CA SER A 171 -0.33 -11.09 -0.47
C SER A 171 -1.01 -11.91 0.62
N SER A 172 -1.93 -12.80 0.28
CA SER A 172 -2.54 -13.73 1.26
C SER A 172 -1.59 -14.86 1.73
N GLY A 173 -0.38 -14.97 1.16
CA GLY A 173 0.61 -15.99 1.52
C GLY A 173 1.77 -16.11 0.52
N VAL A 174 2.50 -17.23 0.57
CA VAL A 174 3.62 -17.55 -0.35
C VAL A 174 3.09 -17.83 -1.74
N VAL A 175 3.72 -17.24 -2.75
CA VAL A 175 3.41 -17.52 -4.16
C VAL A 175 4.39 -18.58 -4.68
N PRO A 176 3.93 -19.82 -4.97
CA PRO A 176 4.81 -20.89 -5.45
C PRO A 176 5.31 -20.62 -6.87
N ALA A 177 6.54 -21.05 -7.16
CA ALA A 177 7.27 -20.77 -8.40
C ALA A 177 6.63 -21.39 -9.65
N ASP A 178 6.19 -22.64 -9.58
CA ASP A 178 5.86 -23.46 -10.76
C ASP A 178 4.37 -23.44 -11.16
N PHE A 179 3.55 -22.61 -10.51
CA PHE A 179 2.11 -22.73 -10.65
C PHE A 179 1.55 -22.06 -11.93
N TYR A 180 2.29 -21.13 -12.58
CA TYR A 180 1.91 -20.56 -13.90
C TYR A 180 3.13 -20.13 -14.73
N ALA A 181 2.99 -20.09 -16.06
CA ALA A 181 4.03 -19.71 -17.01
C ALA A 181 4.30 -18.19 -17.12
N SER A 182 3.60 -17.35 -16.37
CA SER A 182 3.72 -15.89 -16.48
C SER A 182 4.12 -15.24 -15.14
N PRO A 183 4.91 -14.15 -15.16
CA PRO A 183 5.32 -13.45 -13.95
C PRO A 183 4.12 -12.93 -13.17
N ARG A 184 4.19 -13.06 -11.85
CA ARG A 184 3.16 -12.63 -10.89
C ARG A 184 3.05 -11.12 -10.84
N ARG A 185 1.90 -10.61 -10.43
CA ARG A 185 1.66 -9.16 -10.35
C ARG A 185 0.87 -8.80 -9.09
N PHE A 186 1.28 -7.70 -8.45
CA PHE A 186 0.59 -7.05 -7.33
C PHE A 186 0.08 -5.67 -7.76
N PHE A 187 -0.73 -5.68 -8.83
CA PHE A 187 -1.11 -4.53 -9.64
C PHE A 187 0.05 -3.91 -10.42
N ASP A 188 -0.25 -3.35 -11.58
CA ASP A 188 0.69 -2.54 -12.36
C ASP A 188 0.77 -1.11 -11.77
N GLU A 189 -0.31 -0.59 -11.19
CA GLU A 189 -0.36 0.70 -10.48
C GLU A 189 -1.02 0.56 -9.10
N VAL A 190 -0.48 1.22 -8.08
CA VAL A 190 -1.01 1.23 -6.71
C VAL A 190 -1.19 2.66 -6.23
N ILE A 191 -2.44 3.07 -6.00
CA ILE A 191 -2.79 4.42 -5.55
C ILE A 191 -3.64 4.31 -4.28
N ILE A 192 -3.12 4.82 -3.17
CA ILE A 192 -3.78 4.81 -1.86
C ILE A 192 -3.80 6.24 -1.34
N GLN A 193 -4.98 6.82 -1.22
CA GLN A 193 -5.17 8.22 -0.85
C GLN A 193 -6.22 8.37 0.25
N ASN A 194 -6.06 9.38 1.10
CA ASN A 194 -7.05 9.71 2.13
C ASN A 194 -7.44 8.51 3.01
N LEU A 195 -6.44 7.71 3.42
CA LEU A 195 -6.66 6.52 4.24
C LEU A 195 -6.62 6.87 5.73
N ARG A 196 -7.68 6.51 6.46
CA ARG A 196 -7.75 6.64 7.92
C ARG A 196 -7.54 5.29 8.59
N CYS A 197 -6.45 5.14 9.32
CA CYS A 197 -6.15 3.95 10.12
C CYS A 197 -6.54 4.19 11.59
N THR A 198 -7.51 3.46 12.12
CA THR A 198 -7.94 3.67 13.52
C THR A 198 -7.12 2.87 14.53
N ASN A 199 -6.52 1.76 14.10
CA ASN A 199 -5.73 0.87 14.94
C ASN A 199 -4.22 1.08 14.70
N ASN A 200 -3.38 0.30 15.39
CA ASN A 200 -1.94 0.29 15.17
C ASN A 200 -1.60 -0.39 13.82
N MET A 201 -1.76 0.36 12.73
CA MET A 201 -1.41 -0.06 11.38
C MET A 201 0.10 -0.22 11.26
N GLN A 202 0.54 -1.38 10.77
CA GLN A 202 1.96 -1.70 10.62
C GLN A 202 2.44 -1.51 9.19
N THR A 203 1.63 -1.84 8.18
CA THR A 203 2.02 -1.70 6.76
C THR A 203 0.88 -1.25 5.87
N ILE A 204 1.12 -0.25 5.02
CA ILE A 204 0.14 0.18 4.01
C ILE A 204 0.17 -0.76 2.80
N TYR A 205 1.36 -0.98 2.22
CA TYR A 205 1.51 -1.79 1.01
C TYR A 205 2.72 -2.73 1.04
N GLY A 206 2.55 -3.89 0.41
CA GLY A 206 3.65 -4.79 0.07
C GLY A 206 3.98 -5.84 1.12
N PHE A 207 3.30 -5.84 2.27
CA PHE A 207 3.55 -6.82 3.33
C PHE A 207 3.32 -8.26 2.83
N GLY A 208 4.27 -9.16 3.09
CA GLY A 208 4.13 -10.57 2.73
C GLY A 208 5.44 -11.34 2.74
N ILE A 209 5.33 -12.64 2.47
CA ILE A 209 6.48 -13.56 2.32
C ILE A 209 7.07 -13.35 0.93
N ASN A 210 8.40 -13.39 0.83
CA ASN A 210 9.13 -13.26 -0.43
C ASN A 210 8.57 -14.26 -1.46
N PRO A 211 8.04 -13.81 -2.62
CA PRO A 211 7.48 -14.74 -3.60
C PRO A 211 8.60 -15.65 -4.11
N LEU A 212 8.35 -16.95 -4.24
CA LEU A 212 9.28 -17.87 -4.90
C LEU A 212 9.21 -17.75 -6.42
N ALA A 213 8.10 -17.20 -6.93
CA ALA A 213 7.84 -16.94 -8.33
C ALA A 213 8.44 -15.62 -8.82
N ASP A 214 8.66 -15.52 -10.13
CA ASP A 214 9.00 -14.27 -10.79
C ASP A 214 7.88 -13.25 -10.61
N LEU A 215 8.25 -12.00 -10.35
CA LEU A 215 7.35 -10.90 -10.11
C LEU A 215 7.51 -9.82 -11.16
N LYS A 216 6.43 -9.21 -11.63
CA LYS A 216 6.46 -7.89 -12.26
C LYS A 216 6.00 -6.87 -11.20
N ALA A 217 6.91 -5.99 -10.81
CA ALA A 217 6.65 -4.95 -9.83
C ALA A 217 5.76 -3.84 -10.42
N PRO A 218 5.03 -3.07 -9.58
CA PRO A 218 4.27 -1.91 -10.03
C PRO A 218 5.16 -0.88 -10.72
N SER A 219 4.61 -0.24 -11.74
CA SER A 219 5.25 0.89 -12.42
C SER A 219 5.03 2.22 -11.70
N HIS A 220 3.93 2.34 -10.97
CA HIS A 220 3.53 3.58 -10.30
C HIS A 220 2.98 3.26 -8.91
N ILE A 221 3.57 3.87 -7.88
CA ILE A 221 3.12 3.77 -6.48
C ILE A 221 2.84 5.17 -5.95
N VAL A 222 1.63 5.42 -5.47
CA VAL A 222 1.21 6.67 -4.83
C VAL A 222 0.57 6.36 -3.49
N ILE A 223 1.15 6.88 -2.41
CA ILE A 223 0.64 6.79 -1.04
C ILE A 223 0.55 8.20 -0.48
N ASP A 224 -0.65 8.75 -0.39
CA ASP A 224 -0.85 10.16 -0.07
C ASP A 224 -1.95 10.36 0.98
N THR A 225 -1.75 11.33 1.87
CA THR A 225 -2.73 11.74 2.88
C THR A 225 -3.19 10.55 3.73
N ILE A 226 -2.24 9.99 4.48
CA ILE A 226 -2.48 8.86 5.39
C ILE A 226 -2.56 9.37 6.82
N TYR A 227 -3.62 9.02 7.53
CA TYR A 227 -3.80 9.35 8.95
C TYR A 227 -3.80 8.08 9.81
N ALA A 228 -2.68 7.81 10.46
CA ALA A 228 -2.44 6.62 11.28
C ALA A 228 -1.82 6.99 12.65
N PRO A 229 -2.50 7.82 13.47
CA PRO A 229 -1.93 8.39 14.71
C PRO A 229 -1.53 7.35 15.76
N ASN A 230 -2.13 6.16 15.71
CA ASN A 230 -1.86 5.07 16.65
C ASN A 230 -0.71 4.15 16.19
N SER A 231 -0.17 4.37 14.98
CA SER A 231 0.92 3.56 14.44
C SER A 231 2.26 3.97 15.01
N THR A 232 2.83 3.10 15.84
CA THR A 232 4.17 3.31 16.42
C THR A 232 5.27 3.04 15.40
N ARG A 233 5.05 2.09 14.49
CA ARG A 233 5.91 1.77 13.35
C ARG A 233 5.03 1.52 12.13
N LEU A 234 5.03 2.45 11.18
CA LEU A 234 4.24 2.37 9.96
C LEU A 234 5.16 2.21 8.76
N ALA A 235 5.15 1.06 8.10
CA ALA A 235 5.78 0.91 6.80
C ALA A 235 4.82 1.32 5.69
N LEU A 236 5.21 2.26 4.84
CA LEU A 236 4.42 2.63 3.67
C LEU A 236 4.50 1.54 2.60
N THR A 237 5.71 1.02 2.41
CA THR A 237 5.98 -0.05 1.43
C THR A 237 6.99 -1.03 1.99
N VAL A 238 6.68 -2.31 1.87
CA VAL A 238 7.57 -3.43 2.21
C VAL A 238 7.58 -4.42 1.04
N MET A 239 7.98 -4.00 -0.14
CA MET A 239 8.01 -4.88 -1.30
C MET A 239 9.39 -5.49 -1.50
N PRO A 240 9.54 -6.82 -1.35
CA PRO A 240 10.78 -7.45 -1.73
C PRO A 240 10.80 -7.72 -3.24
N LEU A 241 11.67 -7.01 -3.96
CA LEU A 241 11.84 -7.15 -5.41
C LEU A 241 12.96 -8.14 -5.77
N ASP A 242 13.38 -8.99 -4.84
CA ASP A 242 14.46 -9.96 -5.04
C ASP A 242 14.23 -10.81 -6.29
N ASN A 243 12.97 -11.21 -6.55
CA ASN A 243 12.55 -12.01 -7.71
C ASN A 243 11.79 -11.19 -8.77
N ALA A 244 11.84 -9.86 -8.70
CA ALA A 244 11.18 -9.02 -9.69
C ALA A 244 11.98 -9.00 -11.01
N ILE A 245 11.28 -9.07 -12.13
CA ILE A 245 11.82 -8.84 -13.46
C ILE A 245 12.34 -7.41 -13.53
N ALA A 246 13.52 -7.25 -14.11
CA ALA A 246 14.16 -5.95 -14.29
C ALA A 246 13.23 -4.95 -14.99
N PHE A 247 13.24 -3.71 -14.50
CA PHE A 247 12.53 -2.65 -15.17
C PHE A 247 13.17 -2.33 -16.51
N SER A 248 12.35 -2.03 -17.53
CA SER A 248 12.83 -1.55 -18.83
C SER A 248 13.05 -0.04 -18.86
N THR A 249 12.47 0.69 -17.91
CA THR A 249 12.50 2.15 -17.79
C THR A 249 12.39 2.55 -16.31
N MET A 250 12.69 3.79 -15.99
CA MET A 250 12.48 4.34 -14.64
C MET A 250 11.00 4.29 -14.25
N GLN A 251 10.71 3.87 -13.01
CA GLN A 251 9.34 3.78 -12.46
C GLN A 251 9.10 4.88 -11.43
N THR A 252 7.88 5.11 -10.97
CA THR A 252 7.57 6.23 -10.05
C THR A 252 7.08 5.77 -8.68
N TYR A 253 7.53 6.46 -7.64
CA TYR A 253 7.09 6.29 -6.26
C TYR A 253 6.83 7.65 -5.63
N ARG A 254 5.64 7.84 -5.06
CA ARG A 254 5.25 9.08 -4.37
C ARG A 254 4.68 8.75 -3.00
N ALA A 255 5.25 9.34 -1.94
CA ALA A 255 4.73 9.26 -0.59
C ALA A 255 4.57 10.66 0.02
N GLU A 256 3.34 11.05 0.39
CA GLU A 256 3.09 12.40 0.88
C GLU A 256 2.07 12.51 2.01
N ASN A 257 2.23 13.56 2.82
CA ASN A 257 1.26 13.97 3.83
C ASN A 257 0.89 12.84 4.80
N ILE A 258 1.91 12.15 5.32
CA ILE A 258 1.76 10.99 6.20
C ILE A 258 1.80 11.44 7.66
N ARG A 259 0.72 11.21 8.39
CA ARG A 259 0.61 11.48 9.82
C ARG A 259 0.57 10.16 10.59
N HIS A 260 1.55 9.93 11.47
CA HIS A 260 1.68 8.69 12.23
C HIS A 260 2.12 8.94 13.68
N GLY A 261 1.98 7.93 14.54
CA GLY A 261 2.29 8.05 15.97
C GLY A 261 3.76 7.91 16.35
N GLY A 262 4.56 7.16 15.58
CA GLY A 262 5.96 6.89 15.92
C GLY A 262 6.94 7.15 14.78
N VAL A 263 7.26 6.12 13.98
CA VAL A 263 8.16 6.24 12.83
C VAL A 263 7.52 5.66 11.56
N CYS A 264 7.59 6.42 10.48
CA CYS A 264 7.29 6.01 9.12
C CYS A 264 8.50 5.28 8.50
N ARG A 265 8.28 4.22 7.73
CA ARG A 265 9.35 3.41 7.15
C ARG A 265 9.09 3.17 5.68
N ILE A 266 10.13 3.26 4.87
CA ILE A 266 10.12 2.76 3.50
C ILE A 266 11.20 1.69 3.42
N ILE A 267 10.77 0.46 3.10
CA ILE A 267 11.64 -0.71 3.08
C ILE A 267 11.62 -1.31 1.68
N GLY A 268 12.76 -1.24 0.99
CA GLY A 268 12.94 -1.77 -0.36
C GLY A 268 14.02 -2.83 -0.41
N ARG A 269 13.69 -4.05 -0.81
CA ARG A 269 14.70 -5.02 -1.28
C ARG A 269 14.66 -5.02 -2.79
N GLY A 270 15.84 -4.94 -3.40
CA GLY A 270 15.99 -4.65 -4.82
C GLY A 270 16.07 -5.90 -5.69
N PHE A 271 16.36 -5.67 -6.98
CA PHE A 271 16.41 -6.69 -8.02
C PHE A 271 17.62 -7.61 -7.87
N ASN A 272 17.47 -8.73 -7.15
CA ASN A 272 18.57 -9.66 -6.88
C ASN A 272 18.70 -10.79 -7.92
N LYS A 273 17.57 -11.27 -8.47
CA LYS A 273 17.54 -12.31 -9.51
C LYS A 273 17.76 -11.72 -10.90
N TYR A 274 17.06 -10.65 -11.24
CA TYR A 274 17.14 -9.99 -12.55
C TYR A 274 17.71 -8.58 -12.37
N ASN A 275 19.04 -8.44 -12.40
CA ASN A 275 19.70 -7.13 -12.22
C ASN A 275 19.06 -6.04 -13.10
N SER A 276 18.52 -5.01 -12.44
CA SER A 276 17.88 -3.88 -13.11
C SER A 276 18.82 -2.68 -13.14
N ASN A 277 18.90 -2.01 -14.30
CA ASN A 277 19.57 -0.71 -14.45
C ASN A 277 18.65 0.47 -14.13
N PHE A 278 17.36 0.20 -13.89
CA PHE A 278 16.35 1.20 -13.54
C PHE A 278 15.74 0.87 -12.18
N GLY A 279 15.45 1.92 -11.42
CA GLY A 279 14.76 1.83 -10.14
C GLY A 279 13.55 2.76 -10.13
N TYR A 280 13.06 3.07 -8.93
CA TYR A 280 12.04 4.11 -8.76
C TYR A 280 12.67 5.51 -8.70
N ASP A 281 12.04 6.46 -9.36
CA ASP A 281 12.11 7.89 -9.07
C ASP A 281 11.17 8.18 -7.91
N VAL A 282 11.73 8.61 -6.79
CA VAL A 282 11.03 8.67 -5.50
C VAL A 282 10.85 10.11 -5.06
N TYR A 283 9.60 10.51 -4.81
CA TYR A 283 9.27 11.75 -4.14
C TYR A 283 8.65 11.45 -2.76
N ILE A 284 9.25 11.97 -1.70
CA ILE A 284 8.74 11.85 -0.33
C ILE A 284 8.60 13.24 0.26
N ASN A 285 7.39 13.65 0.64
CA ASN A 285 7.17 14.98 1.19
C ASN A 285 6.24 14.97 2.40
N ASN A 286 6.64 15.67 3.46
CA ASN A 286 5.81 15.87 4.66
C ASN A 286 5.33 14.55 5.31
N CYS A 287 6.24 13.59 5.48
CA CYS A 287 5.96 12.27 6.06
C CYS A 287 6.38 12.13 7.53
N GLY A 288 6.59 13.26 8.23
CA GLY A 288 6.96 13.24 9.64
C GLY A 288 8.31 12.57 9.88
N ARG A 289 8.36 11.65 10.86
CA ARG A 289 9.59 11.00 11.31
C ARG A 289 9.84 9.71 10.53
N ILE A 290 10.95 9.61 9.80
CA ILE A 290 11.12 8.58 8.77
C ILE A 290 12.45 7.81 8.83
N GLU A 291 12.36 6.48 8.63
CA GLU A 291 13.47 5.59 8.26
C GLU A 291 13.35 5.20 6.78
N ILE A 292 14.43 5.37 6.02
CA ILE A 292 14.55 4.89 4.64
C ILE A 292 15.57 3.75 4.61
N GLN A 293 15.15 2.55 4.24
CA GLN A 293 16.00 1.37 4.14
C GLN A 293 15.77 0.68 2.79
N ALA A 294 16.68 0.83 1.83
CA ALA A 294 16.47 0.32 0.48
C ALA A 294 17.73 -0.29 -0.14
N ASP A 295 17.66 -1.33 -0.97
CA ASP A 295 18.83 -1.76 -1.76
C ASP A 295 19.26 -0.68 -2.78
N SER A 296 20.54 -0.69 -3.18
CA SER A 296 21.09 0.37 -4.05
C SER A 296 20.47 0.44 -5.44
N ASN A 297 19.85 -0.65 -5.89
CA ASN A 297 19.11 -0.75 -7.15
C ASN A 297 17.59 -0.65 -6.99
N TYR A 298 17.10 -0.29 -5.80
CA TYR A 298 15.68 -0.07 -5.57
C TYR A 298 15.27 1.36 -5.97
N PHE A 299 16.06 2.35 -5.57
CA PHE A 299 15.84 3.76 -5.92
C PHE A 299 16.87 4.23 -6.94
N GLN A 300 16.36 4.85 -8.01
CA GLN A 300 17.19 5.56 -8.97
C GLN A 300 17.42 6.98 -8.47
N ASN A 301 16.36 7.73 -8.21
CA ASN A 301 16.44 9.05 -7.61
C ASN A 301 15.56 9.11 -6.37
N LEU A 302 15.98 9.89 -5.38
CA LEU A 302 15.19 10.20 -4.20
C LEU A 302 15.18 11.72 -3.99
N ASP A 303 14.00 12.33 -4.02
CA ASP A 303 13.74 13.69 -3.54
C ASP A 303 12.91 13.62 -2.25
N ALA A 304 13.55 13.99 -1.14
CA ALA A 304 13.00 13.91 0.20
C ALA A 304 12.83 15.33 0.78
N ASN A 305 11.59 15.74 1.04
CA ASN A 305 11.24 17.11 1.43
C ASN A 305 10.48 17.16 2.77
N LYS A 306 10.81 18.13 3.65
CA LYS A 306 10.10 18.38 4.92
C LYS A 306 9.97 17.14 5.82
N LEU A 307 11.06 16.39 5.95
CA LEU A 307 11.09 15.15 6.75
C LEU A 307 11.89 15.32 8.05
N LYS A 308 11.58 14.51 9.05
CA LYS A 308 12.45 14.25 10.21
C LYS A 308 13.13 12.90 10.01
N VAL A 309 14.28 12.89 9.33
CA VAL A 309 15.01 11.67 8.97
C VAL A 309 15.76 11.13 10.18
N VAL A 310 15.44 9.89 10.57
CA VAL A 310 16.13 9.20 11.67
C VAL A 310 17.16 8.19 11.19
N SER A 311 17.01 7.70 9.96
CA SER A 311 17.97 6.85 9.29
C SER A 311 17.67 6.79 7.78
N ALA A 312 18.71 6.78 6.97
CA ALA A 312 18.65 6.63 5.52
C ALA A 312 19.82 5.73 5.07
N ARG A 313 19.54 4.49 4.70
CA ARG A 313 20.57 3.47 4.47
C ARG A 313 20.27 2.55 3.30
N GLN A 314 21.34 2.10 2.67
CA GLN A 314 21.34 1.03 1.70
C GLN A 314 21.69 -0.31 2.34
N VAL A 315 20.90 -1.34 2.09
CA VAL A 315 21.12 -2.68 2.66
C VAL A 315 22.22 -3.41 1.91
N ASN A 316 22.12 -3.49 0.57
CA ASN A 316 23.19 -3.95 -0.30
C ASN A 316 23.79 -2.79 -1.11
N THR A 317 25.06 -2.46 -0.87
CA THR A 317 25.78 -1.29 -1.43
C THR A 317 26.56 -1.60 -2.72
N LYS A 318 26.01 -2.41 -3.64
CA LYS A 318 26.75 -2.90 -4.82
C LYS A 318 26.99 -1.83 -5.90
N ILE A 319 25.91 -1.26 -6.46
CA ILE A 319 25.95 -0.21 -7.49
C ILE A 319 24.77 0.72 -7.22
N ALA A 320 25.04 2.01 -6.99
CA ALA A 320 24.00 3.02 -6.85
C ALA A 320 23.46 3.40 -8.24
N LEU A 321 22.15 3.41 -8.41
CA LEU A 321 21.52 3.80 -9.69
C LEU A 321 21.44 5.31 -9.90
N GLY A 322 21.46 6.09 -8.83
CA GLY A 322 21.43 7.56 -8.90
C GLY A 322 21.48 8.21 -7.52
N GLN A 323 20.86 9.39 -7.39
CA GLN A 323 21.14 10.36 -6.32
C GLN A 323 20.01 10.54 -5.31
N TRP A 324 20.36 10.91 -4.07
CA TRP A 324 19.43 11.17 -2.98
C TRP A 324 19.54 12.63 -2.52
N ILE A 325 18.52 13.43 -2.79
CA ILE A 325 18.43 14.85 -2.45
C ILE A 325 17.47 15.03 -1.27
N PHE A 326 17.92 15.78 -0.27
CA PHE A 326 17.14 16.12 0.91
C PHE A 326 16.96 17.63 1.01
N THR A 327 15.71 18.09 1.09
CA THR A 327 15.34 19.51 1.14
C THR A 327 14.48 19.78 2.38
N ASP A 328 14.75 20.86 3.11
CA ASP A 328 13.99 21.26 4.31
C ASP A 328 13.86 20.14 5.37
N CYS A 329 14.82 19.22 5.41
CA CYS A 329 14.81 18.04 6.27
C CYS A 329 15.54 18.29 7.59
N LYS A 330 15.05 17.67 8.66
CA LYS A 330 15.75 17.57 9.95
C LYS A 330 16.32 16.18 10.13
N PHE A 331 17.60 16.09 10.46
CA PHE A 331 18.29 14.83 10.73
C PHE A 331 18.50 14.66 12.22
N LYS A 332 17.96 13.58 12.79
CA LYS A 332 18.12 13.25 14.21
C LYS A 332 18.19 11.75 14.38
N LYS A 333 19.38 11.23 14.69
CA LYS A 333 19.61 9.81 14.89
C LYS A 333 18.72 9.26 16.01
N ASP A 334 18.04 8.14 15.75
CA ASP A 334 17.32 7.37 16.76
C ASP A 334 17.93 5.97 16.88
N THR A 335 18.71 5.75 17.93
CA THR A 335 19.38 4.48 18.21
C THR A 335 18.43 3.33 18.51
N SER A 336 17.17 3.60 18.87
CA SER A 336 16.14 2.57 19.02
C SER A 336 15.60 2.04 17.69
N ILE A 337 15.88 2.76 16.59
CA ILE A 337 15.50 2.41 15.21
C ILE A 337 16.71 1.94 14.41
N SER A 338 17.82 2.68 14.45
CA SER A 338 19.04 2.35 13.74
C SER A 338 20.28 2.91 14.44
N THR A 339 21.34 2.12 14.47
CA THR A 339 22.67 2.58 14.95
C THR A 339 23.39 3.46 13.92
N VAL A 340 22.87 3.54 12.69
CA VAL A 340 23.45 4.22 11.54
C VAL A 340 22.46 5.25 11.01
N LEU A 341 22.89 6.50 10.91
CA LEU A 341 22.08 7.57 10.33
C LEU A 341 22.17 7.55 8.80
N PHE A 342 23.37 7.41 8.25
CA PHE A 342 23.61 7.34 6.81
C PHE A 342 24.55 6.18 6.48
N ASN A 343 24.13 5.33 5.56
CA ASN A 343 25.02 4.35 4.92
C ASN A 343 24.58 4.16 3.49
N THR A 344 25.01 5.06 2.60
CA THR A 344 24.55 5.09 1.21
C THR A 344 25.74 5.27 0.26
N ALA A 345 25.78 4.44 -0.78
CA ALA A 345 26.66 4.54 -1.94
C ALA A 345 26.15 5.58 -2.96
N SER A 346 24.86 5.91 -2.92
CA SER A 346 24.29 6.97 -3.76
C SER A 346 24.92 8.34 -3.47
N PRO A 347 25.25 9.13 -4.51
CA PRO A 347 25.51 10.56 -4.36
C PRO A 347 24.36 11.25 -3.64
N LYS A 348 24.65 12.25 -2.81
CA LYS A 348 23.65 12.87 -1.94
C LYS A 348 23.78 14.39 -1.85
N GLY A 349 22.66 15.09 -1.86
CA GLY A 349 22.59 16.55 -1.73
C GLY A 349 21.72 16.97 -0.55
N PHE A 350 22.08 18.08 0.09
CA PHE A 350 21.36 18.63 1.24
C PHE A 350 21.06 20.11 1.02
N GLN A 351 19.80 20.52 1.20
CA GLN A 351 19.38 21.91 1.06
C GLN A 351 18.46 22.31 2.22
N ASN A 352 18.77 23.44 2.87
CA ASN A 352 17.99 23.99 3.99
C ASN A 352 17.77 22.98 5.14
N CYS A 353 18.72 22.09 5.37
CA CYS A 353 18.58 21.03 6.37
C CYS A 353 19.03 21.45 7.78
N GLU A 354 18.52 20.76 8.80
CA GLU A 354 18.92 20.93 10.19
C GLU A 354 19.47 19.62 10.75
N TYR A 355 20.62 19.66 11.43
CA TYR A 355 21.23 18.51 12.11
C TYR A 355 21.05 18.65 13.63
N ASP A 356 20.47 17.63 14.28
CA ASP A 356 20.16 17.63 15.71
C ASP A 356 20.67 16.35 16.41
N GLY A 357 21.60 16.52 17.35
CA GLY A 357 22.19 15.48 18.19
C GLY A 357 23.54 14.92 17.70
N ASP A 358 23.84 13.70 18.14
CA ASP A 358 25.03 12.97 17.70
C ASP A 358 24.81 12.37 16.30
N MET A 359 25.65 12.79 15.36
CA MET A 359 25.60 12.36 13.98
C MET A 359 26.52 11.15 13.69
N THR A 360 27.12 10.54 14.71
CA THR A 360 27.98 9.34 14.54
C THR A 360 27.28 8.22 13.76
N GLY A 361 28.04 7.47 12.95
CA GLY A 361 27.49 6.41 12.10
C GLY A 361 27.01 6.91 10.75
N ILE A 362 27.66 7.95 10.22
CA ILE A 362 27.60 8.30 8.81
C ILE A 362 28.75 7.58 8.10
N ASN A 363 28.41 6.54 7.34
CA ASN A 363 29.31 5.91 6.40
C ASN A 363 28.94 6.40 5.00
N ALA A 364 29.57 7.50 4.57
CA ALA A 364 29.34 8.08 3.26
C ALA A 364 30.18 7.36 2.20
N LEU A 365 29.73 6.18 1.76
CA LEU A 365 30.35 5.47 0.64
C LEU A 365 30.19 6.26 -0.68
N GLY A 366 29.05 6.95 -0.86
CA GLY A 366 28.80 7.86 -1.98
C GLY A 366 29.18 9.32 -1.69
N PRO A 367 29.52 10.12 -2.72
CA PRO A 367 29.92 11.52 -2.54
C PRO A 367 28.77 12.42 -2.08
N VAL A 368 29.10 13.50 -1.38
CA VAL A 368 28.17 14.62 -1.15
C VAL A 368 28.27 15.57 -2.34
N LEU A 369 27.17 15.75 -3.07
CA LEU A 369 27.07 16.61 -4.25
C LEU A 369 27.07 18.09 -3.86
N PHE A 370 26.27 18.44 -2.86
CA PHE A 370 26.16 19.81 -2.33
C PHE A 370 25.62 19.79 -0.91
N SER A 371 25.89 20.87 -0.18
CA SER A 371 25.20 21.20 1.06
C SER A 371 24.98 22.71 1.13
N LEU A 372 23.72 23.14 1.06
CA LEU A 372 23.35 24.55 0.94
C LEU A 372 22.43 24.94 2.10
N ASN A 373 22.76 26.02 2.80
CA ASN A 373 21.96 26.57 3.92
C ASN A 373 21.62 25.54 5.01
N CYS A 374 22.48 24.55 5.23
CA CYS A 374 22.29 23.57 6.29
C CYS A 374 22.86 24.10 7.62
N ARG A 375 22.17 23.84 8.73
CA ARG A 375 22.57 24.28 10.07
C ARG A 375 22.59 23.14 11.07
N ALA A 376 23.30 23.33 12.17
CA ALA A 376 23.31 22.40 13.29
C ALA A 376 22.76 23.05 14.56
N THR A 377 22.04 22.29 15.39
CA THR A 377 21.60 22.75 16.72
C THR A 377 22.78 22.78 17.70
N VAL A 378 22.76 23.72 18.65
CA VAL A 378 23.79 23.81 19.71
C VAL A 378 23.86 22.48 20.47
N GLY A 379 25.06 21.94 20.64
CA GLY A 379 25.31 20.64 21.29
C GLY A 379 25.36 19.43 20.35
N SER A 380 25.07 19.61 19.05
CA SER A 380 25.23 18.55 18.04
C SER A 380 26.70 18.25 17.72
N SER A 381 27.03 17.01 17.36
CA SER A 381 28.43 16.53 17.15
C SER A 381 28.57 15.56 15.97
N ASN A 382 29.81 15.30 15.53
CA ASN A 382 30.17 14.28 14.51
C ASN A 382 29.59 14.47 13.09
N TYR A 383 29.54 15.71 12.59
CA TYR A 383 28.99 16.02 11.26
C TYR A 383 29.77 15.42 10.07
N PRO A 384 29.10 15.02 8.97
CA PRO A 384 29.78 14.50 7.78
C PRO A 384 30.56 15.59 7.05
N THR A 385 31.78 15.31 6.62
CA THR A 385 32.50 16.15 5.63
C THR A 385 31.79 16.02 4.27
N PRO A 386 31.55 17.10 3.48
CA PRO A 386 32.12 18.45 3.56
C PRO A 386 31.33 19.48 4.40
N LEU A 387 30.36 19.08 5.24
CA LEU A 387 29.66 20.05 6.11
C LEU A 387 30.60 20.74 7.11
N LYS A 388 31.76 20.14 7.41
CA LYS A 388 32.84 20.81 8.16
C LYS A 388 33.40 22.05 7.44
N ALA A 389 33.33 22.13 6.11
CA ALA A 389 33.90 23.22 5.31
C ALA A 389 32.94 24.42 5.12
N GLY A 390 31.63 24.22 5.34
CA GLY A 390 30.59 25.27 5.29
C GLY A 390 29.99 25.64 6.66
N TYR A 391 30.65 25.26 7.75
CA TYR A 391 30.16 25.44 9.11
C TYR A 391 30.26 26.91 9.55
N LEU A 392 29.11 27.58 9.68
CA LEU A 392 28.96 28.75 10.54
C LEU A 392 28.56 28.25 11.93
N ASN A 393 29.50 28.34 12.88
CA ASN A 393 29.26 28.00 14.27
C ASN A 393 28.27 29.02 14.89
N PRO A 394 27.11 28.58 15.44
CA PRO A 394 26.13 29.49 16.04
C PRO A 394 26.66 30.29 17.24
N VAL A 395 27.74 29.84 17.90
CA VAL A 395 28.36 30.54 19.04
C VAL A 395 28.95 31.90 18.63
N TYR A 396 29.24 32.12 17.35
CA TYR A 396 29.79 33.38 16.83
C TYR A 396 28.72 34.36 16.33
N PHE A 397 27.43 34.09 16.59
CA PHE A 397 26.31 35.00 16.25
C PHE A 397 25.68 35.66 17.48
N ILE A 398 26.47 35.88 18.54
CA ILE A 398 26.20 36.97 19.48
C ILE A 398 27.09 38.12 19.02
N ASP A 399 26.45 39.10 18.39
CA ASP A 399 27.08 40.34 17.98
C ASP A 399 27.44 41.17 19.22
N GLU A 400 28.71 41.13 19.61
CA GLU A 400 29.30 42.05 20.60
C GLU A 400 29.76 43.38 19.95
N SER A 401 29.36 43.72 18.72
CA SER A 401 29.72 44.99 18.08
C SER A 401 28.80 46.18 18.40
N LEU A 402 28.12 46.15 19.56
CA LEU A 402 27.43 47.31 20.12
C LEU A 402 28.07 47.74 21.45
N GLU A 403 29.35 48.10 21.43
CA GLU A 403 29.82 49.15 22.35
C GLU A 403 29.66 50.52 21.64
N PRO A 404 28.96 51.48 22.24
CA PRO A 404 28.85 52.83 21.68
C PRO A 404 30.22 53.53 21.74
N PRO A 405 30.50 54.45 20.79
CA PRO A 405 31.81 55.10 20.71
C PRO A 405 32.09 55.89 21.98
N THR A 406 33.31 55.72 22.51
CA THR A 406 33.83 56.44 23.67
C THR A 406 33.90 57.95 23.35
N PRO A 407 33.38 58.84 24.22
CA PRO A 407 33.55 60.28 24.03
C PRO A 407 35.01 60.65 24.31
N THR A 408 35.57 61.48 23.44
CA THR A 408 36.89 62.13 23.57
C THR A 408 37.03 62.99 24.81
#